data_AF-A0A6A1UGE3-F1
#
_entry.id   AF-A0A6A1UGE3-F1
#
_cell.length_a   1.000
_cell.length_b   1.000
_cell.length_c   1.000
_cell.angle_alpha   90.00
_cell.angle_beta   90.00
_cell.angle_gamma   90.00
#
_symmetry.space_group_name_H-M   'P 1'
#
loop_
_entity.id
_entity.type
_entity.pdbx_description
1 polymer ?
#
loop_
_entity_poly.entity_id
_entity_poly.type
_entity_poly.pdbx_seq_one_letter_code
_entity_poly.pdbx_strand_id
1 'polypeptide(L)'
;MYHFKNLSNWTSIVCNLSGTVSKVNISGVNLKGTLAQFNFTLFLNLTCSLDLSNNNLSGPIPPAIGNLSKLTYLDVGLNYFDNIIPSEIGRLTKLRYVSLYSNYLNGSIPYQFRNLRKVWYLDLGSNYLVNPDWSKFSGMPLLTRLSLSYKELTSGFPGFILDCHNLTYLDLSLNKFTGPIP
;
A
#
# COMPACT_ATOMS: atom_id res chain seq x y z
N MET A 1 22.58 -11.27 16.14
CA MET A 1 21.58 -10.70 17.09
C MET A 1 21.85 -9.22 17.22
N TYR A 2 21.07 -8.36 16.57
CA TYR A 2 21.17 -6.91 16.75
C TYR A 2 20.22 -6.50 17.88
N HIS A 3 20.77 -6.03 19.00
CA HIS A 3 20.00 -5.54 20.13
C HIS A 3 19.38 -4.18 19.78
N PHE A 4 18.07 -4.13 19.54
CA PHE A 4 17.27 -2.91 19.40
C PHE A 4 17.06 -2.20 20.74
N LYS A 5 18.14 -1.84 21.45
CA LYS A 5 18.06 -0.95 22.61
C LYS A 5 18.25 0.48 22.10
N ASN A 6 17.18 1.27 22.16
CA ASN A 6 17.09 2.70 21.86
C ASN A 6 16.78 3.10 20.39
N LEU A 7 15.57 2.75 19.92
CA LEU A 7 15.01 3.19 18.63
C LEU A 7 14.66 4.69 18.57
N SER A 8 14.63 5.40 19.71
CA SER A 8 14.25 6.81 19.82
C SER A 8 15.33 7.81 19.38
N ASN A 9 16.57 7.37 19.17
CA ASN A 9 17.67 8.22 18.67
C ASN A 9 17.76 8.26 17.13
N TRP A 10 16.87 7.54 16.42
CA TRP A 10 16.83 7.55 14.97
C TRP A 10 15.92 8.68 14.52
N THR A 11 16.44 9.66 13.80
CA THR A 11 15.68 10.79 13.21
C THR A 11 14.51 10.32 12.33
N SER A 12 14.61 9.09 11.83
CA SER A 12 13.63 8.34 11.05
C SER A 12 12.49 7.69 11.85
N ILE A 13 12.56 7.66 13.18
CA ILE A 13 11.59 6.99 14.05
C ILE A 13 11.01 8.01 15.04
N VAL A 14 9.74 8.38 14.85
CA VAL A 14 9.05 9.34 15.73
C VAL A 14 8.20 8.58 16.73
N CYS A 15 8.41 8.77 18.03
CA CYS A 15 7.54 8.23 19.08
C CYS A 15 6.38 9.18 19.40
N ASN A 16 5.24 8.64 19.86
CA ASN A 16 4.16 9.43 20.44
C ASN A 16 4.46 9.80 21.91
N LEU A 17 3.54 10.55 22.54
CA LEU A 17 3.66 11.01 23.93
C LEU A 17 3.82 9.87 24.96
N SER A 18 3.45 8.63 24.62
CA SER A 18 3.63 7.45 25.48
C SER A 18 4.92 6.68 25.18
N GLY A 19 5.85 7.23 24.40
CA GLY A 19 7.14 6.60 24.08
C GLY A 19 7.07 5.45 23.08
N THR A 20 5.91 5.18 22.48
CA THR A 20 5.76 4.13 21.46
C THR A 20 6.04 4.70 20.07
N VAL A 21 6.71 3.92 19.22
CA VAL A 21 6.96 4.32 17.82
C VAL A 21 5.63 4.65 17.14
N SER A 22 5.51 5.83 16.57
CA SER A 22 4.31 6.35 15.90
C SER A 22 4.49 6.50 14.40
N LYS A 23 5.72 6.78 13.96
CA LYS A 23 6.12 6.85 12.55
C LYS A 23 7.46 6.16 12.36
N VAL A 24 7.57 5.36 11.31
CA VAL A 24 8.82 4.85 10.76
C VAL A 24 8.94 5.41 9.36
N ASN A 25 9.92 6.28 9.13
CA ASN A 25 10.28 6.79 7.83
C ASN A 25 11.75 6.50 7.57
N ILE A 26 12.00 5.46 6.79
CA ILE A 26 13.33 5.06 6.34
C ILE A 26 13.41 5.07 4.81
N SER A 27 12.73 6.02 4.17
CA SER A 27 12.73 6.17 2.72
C SER A 27 14.10 6.61 2.19
N GLY A 28 14.55 6.11 1.03
CA GLY A 28 15.73 6.65 0.36
C GLY A 28 17.08 6.31 1.00
N VAL A 29 17.13 5.35 1.93
CA VAL A 29 18.35 5.02 2.68
C VAL A 29 19.15 3.86 2.08
N ASN A 30 18.83 3.45 0.85
CA ASN A 30 19.43 2.32 0.13
C ASN A 30 19.32 0.98 0.91
N LEU A 31 18.23 0.82 1.67
CA LEU A 31 18.00 -0.38 2.45
C LEU A 31 17.82 -1.60 1.53
N LYS A 32 18.52 -2.69 1.85
CA LYS A 32 18.44 -3.98 1.14
C LYS A 32 17.87 -5.05 2.06
N GLY A 33 17.38 -6.13 1.46
CA GLY A 33 16.86 -7.29 2.17
C GLY A 33 15.36 -7.44 1.99
N THR A 34 14.72 -8.18 2.90
CA THR A 34 13.30 -8.55 2.79
C THR A 34 12.53 -8.17 4.05
N LEU A 35 11.21 -8.02 3.92
CA LEU A 35 10.31 -7.81 5.06
C LEU A 35 9.91 -9.11 5.77
N ALA A 36 10.32 -10.28 5.28
CA ALA A 36 9.92 -11.57 5.85
C ALA A 36 10.36 -11.74 7.31
N GLN A 37 11.48 -11.12 7.69
CA GLN A 37 12.01 -11.16 9.06
C GLN A 37 11.58 -9.93 9.89
N PHE A 38 10.86 -8.98 9.30
CA PHE A 38 10.40 -7.80 10.02
C PHE A 38 9.28 -8.20 10.97
N ASN A 39 9.53 -8.06 12.27
CA ASN A 39 8.54 -8.45 13.27
C ASN A 39 7.51 -7.33 13.48
N PHE A 40 6.45 -7.33 12.66
CA PHE A 40 5.32 -6.40 12.77
C PHE A 40 4.62 -6.43 14.14
N THR A 41 4.74 -7.52 14.91
CA THR A 41 4.13 -7.62 16.24
C THR A 41 4.80 -6.73 17.29
N LEU A 42 6.07 -6.33 17.08
CA LEU A 42 6.75 -5.36 17.94
C LEU A 42 6.22 -3.92 17.73
N PHE A 43 5.41 -3.73 16.68
CA PHE A 43 4.92 -2.45 16.22
C PHE A 43 3.38 -2.38 16.28
N LEU A 44 2.72 -3.18 17.11
CA LEU A 44 1.26 -3.11 17.29
C LEU A 44 0.77 -1.73 17.77
N ASN A 45 1.66 -0.95 18.39
CA ASN A 45 1.40 0.44 18.78
C ASN A 45 1.83 1.48 17.74
N LEU A 46 2.35 1.04 16.58
CA LEU A 46 2.71 1.92 15.46
C LEU A 46 1.47 2.63 14.96
N THR A 47 1.42 3.92 15.29
CA THR A 47 0.14 4.64 15.39
C THR A 47 -0.19 5.50 14.19
N CYS A 48 0.66 5.62 13.17
CA CYS A 48 0.37 6.54 12.08
C CYS A 48 1.00 6.18 10.72
N SER A 49 2.33 5.99 10.63
CA SER A 49 3.01 6.00 9.33
C SER A 49 4.11 4.95 9.20
N LEU A 50 4.11 4.23 8.09
CA LEU A 50 5.19 3.33 7.66
C LEU A 50 5.59 3.74 6.24
N ASP A 51 6.75 4.35 6.12
CA ASP A 51 7.35 4.76 4.86
C ASP A 51 8.68 4.03 4.67
N LEU A 52 8.68 3.10 3.72
CA LEU A 52 9.80 2.29 3.28
C LEU A 52 10.17 2.60 1.82
N SER A 53 9.61 3.66 1.25
CA SER A 53 9.70 3.94 -0.17
C SER A 53 11.13 4.23 -0.64
N ASN A 54 11.39 4.08 -1.93
CA ASN A 54 12.67 4.42 -2.54
C ASN A 54 13.86 3.69 -1.88
N ASN A 55 13.78 2.37 -1.81
CA ASN A 55 14.82 1.50 -1.27
C ASN A 55 15.07 0.32 -2.24
N ASN A 56 15.91 -0.63 -1.83
CA ASN A 56 16.22 -1.84 -2.58
C ASN A 56 15.68 -3.09 -1.85
N LEU A 57 14.51 -2.96 -1.20
CA LEU A 57 13.84 -4.08 -0.54
C LEU A 57 13.23 -5.02 -1.57
N SER A 58 13.31 -6.32 -1.34
CA SER A 58 12.83 -7.36 -2.27
C SER A 58 12.06 -8.48 -1.56
N GLY A 59 11.52 -9.40 -2.36
CA GLY A 59 10.67 -10.48 -1.88
C GLY A 59 9.21 -10.03 -1.65
N PRO A 60 8.37 -10.88 -1.03
CA PRO A 60 6.96 -10.59 -0.86
C PRO A 60 6.70 -9.59 0.27
N ILE A 61 5.60 -8.83 0.13
CA ILE A 61 5.02 -8.10 1.27
C ILE A 61 4.37 -9.13 2.21
N PRO A 62 4.84 -9.27 3.46
CA PRO A 62 4.35 -10.31 4.35
C PRO A 62 2.91 -9.99 4.84
N PRO A 63 2.03 -11.01 4.95
CA PRO A 63 0.67 -10.85 5.48
C PRO A 63 0.59 -10.19 6.87
N ALA A 64 1.66 -10.33 7.67
CA ALA A 64 1.78 -9.73 9.00
C ALA A 64 1.67 -8.19 8.99
N ILE A 65 1.82 -7.52 7.84
CA ILE A 65 1.56 -6.08 7.70
C ILE A 65 0.13 -5.71 8.14
N GLY A 66 -0.83 -6.62 7.98
CA GLY A 66 -2.22 -6.44 8.42
C GLY A 66 -2.40 -6.33 9.94
N ASN A 67 -1.36 -6.64 10.74
CA ASN A 67 -1.41 -6.47 12.20
C ASN A 67 -1.24 -5.00 12.63
N LEU A 68 -0.79 -4.11 11.72
CA LEU A 68 -0.62 -2.68 11.99
C LEU A 68 -1.95 -1.91 11.97
N SER A 69 -2.96 -2.38 12.70
CA SER A 69 -4.35 -1.87 12.67
C SER A 69 -4.54 -0.36 12.90
N LYS A 70 -3.52 0.31 13.44
CA LYS A 70 -3.49 1.76 13.69
C LYS A 70 -2.88 2.58 12.53
N LEU A 71 -2.35 1.92 11.50
CA LEU A 71 -1.66 2.55 10.38
C LEU A 71 -2.60 3.44 9.56
N THR A 72 -2.13 4.64 9.23
CA THR A 72 -2.86 5.64 8.42
C THR A 72 -2.15 5.96 7.12
N TYR A 73 -0.85 5.69 7.04
CA TYR A 73 0.00 5.93 5.88
C TYR A 73 0.89 4.72 5.66
N LEU A 74 0.82 4.16 4.45
CA LEU A 74 1.67 3.07 3.99
C LEU A 74 2.28 3.46 2.64
N ASP A 75 3.60 3.58 2.59
CA ASP A 75 4.33 3.72 1.34
C ASP A 75 5.47 2.70 1.29
N VAL A 76 5.39 1.81 0.31
CA VAL A 76 6.44 0.83 -0.02
C VAL A 76 6.84 0.94 -1.49
N GLY A 77 6.48 2.05 -2.14
CA GLY A 77 6.76 2.26 -3.55
C GLY A 77 8.26 2.37 -3.85
N LEU A 78 8.63 2.28 -5.12
CA LEU A 78 10.02 2.37 -5.59
C LEU A 78 10.93 1.37 -4.84
N ASN A 79 10.54 0.11 -4.86
CA ASN A 79 11.29 -1.01 -4.32
C ASN A 79 11.26 -2.19 -5.33
N TYR A 80 11.69 -3.37 -4.90
CA TYR A 80 11.67 -4.60 -5.67
C TYR A 80 10.74 -5.64 -5.05
N PHE A 81 9.66 -5.22 -4.37
CA PHE A 81 8.69 -6.17 -3.82
C PHE A 81 8.05 -6.99 -4.94
N ASP A 82 7.93 -8.29 -4.74
CA ASP A 82 7.39 -9.24 -5.72
C ASP A 82 6.19 -10.00 -5.16
N ASN A 83 5.65 -10.92 -5.96
CA ASN A 83 4.50 -11.75 -5.59
C ASN A 83 3.20 -10.94 -5.40
N ILE A 84 2.19 -11.55 -4.79
CA ILE A 84 0.87 -10.96 -4.63
C ILE A 84 0.83 -9.88 -3.55
N ILE A 85 -0.09 -8.93 -3.71
CA ILE A 85 -0.48 -8.02 -2.63
C ILE A 85 -1.23 -8.84 -1.56
N PRO A 86 -0.79 -8.84 -0.29
CA PRO A 86 -1.47 -9.58 0.76
C PRO A 86 -2.86 -8.99 1.06
N SER A 87 -3.86 -9.85 1.11
CA SER A 87 -5.26 -9.48 1.39
C SER A 87 -5.45 -8.82 2.76
N GLU A 88 -4.53 -9.10 3.68
CA GLU A 88 -4.46 -8.59 5.04
C GLU A 88 -4.31 -7.07 5.12
N ILE A 89 -3.81 -6.41 4.07
CA ILE A 89 -3.83 -4.95 3.98
C ILE A 89 -5.27 -4.42 4.11
N GLY A 90 -6.27 -5.16 3.64
CA GLY A 90 -7.69 -4.81 3.81
C GLY A 90 -8.19 -4.83 5.27
N ARG A 91 -7.38 -5.29 6.24
CA ARG A 91 -7.68 -5.16 7.68
C ARG A 91 -7.31 -3.78 8.23
N LEU A 92 -6.51 -3.00 7.50
CA LEU A 92 -5.97 -1.71 7.91
C LEU A 92 -6.97 -0.57 7.63
N THR A 93 -8.15 -0.64 8.24
CA THR A 93 -9.30 0.26 7.96
C THR A 93 -9.07 1.74 8.32
N LYS A 94 -7.95 2.07 8.96
CA LYS A 94 -7.52 3.44 9.25
C LYS A 94 -6.63 4.05 8.17
N LEU A 95 -6.20 3.27 7.16
CA LEU A 95 -5.39 3.78 6.05
C LEU A 95 -6.08 4.94 5.34
N ARG A 96 -5.27 5.95 5.05
CA ARG A 96 -5.62 7.17 4.34
C ARG A 96 -4.80 7.32 3.06
N TYR A 97 -3.54 6.90 3.12
CA TYR A 97 -2.60 6.92 2.01
C TYR A 97 -2.00 5.53 1.82
N VAL A 98 -2.06 5.02 0.60
CA VAL A 98 -1.47 3.74 0.20
C VAL A 98 -0.75 3.92 -1.13
N SER A 99 0.56 3.66 -1.13
CA SER A 99 1.38 3.61 -2.33
C SER A 99 2.17 2.31 -2.37
N LEU A 100 1.89 1.49 -3.39
CA LEU A 100 2.67 0.31 -3.77
C LEU A 100 3.39 0.51 -5.11
N TYR A 101 3.43 1.76 -5.59
CA TYR A 101 3.88 2.15 -6.92
C TYR A 101 5.29 1.63 -7.25
N SER A 102 5.51 1.19 -8.50
CA SER A 102 6.84 0.82 -9.00
C SER A 102 7.51 -0.28 -8.18
N ASN A 103 6.93 -1.48 -8.26
CA ASN A 103 7.46 -2.72 -7.71
C ASN A 103 7.27 -3.87 -8.74
N TYR A 104 7.64 -5.10 -8.37
CA TYR A 104 7.40 -6.31 -9.15
C TYR A 104 6.15 -7.08 -8.69
N LEU A 105 5.19 -6.41 -8.03
CA LEU A 105 3.99 -7.06 -7.50
C LEU A 105 3.14 -7.61 -8.65
N ASN A 106 2.54 -8.78 -8.44
CA ASN A 106 1.77 -9.50 -9.45
C ASN A 106 0.45 -10.04 -8.88
N GLY A 107 -0.30 -10.77 -9.70
CA GLY A 107 -1.60 -11.30 -9.32
C GLY A 107 -2.68 -10.23 -9.22
N SER A 108 -3.83 -10.60 -8.66
CA SER A 108 -5.01 -9.74 -8.59
C SER A 108 -4.92 -8.76 -7.43
N ILE A 109 -5.46 -7.55 -7.61
CA ILE A 109 -5.73 -6.62 -6.51
C ILE A 109 -6.72 -7.31 -5.54
N PRO A 110 -6.45 -7.37 -4.22
CA PRO A 110 -7.34 -8.03 -3.27
C PRO A 110 -8.67 -7.28 -3.11
N TYR A 111 -9.81 -7.96 -3.25
CA TYR A 111 -11.14 -7.34 -3.08
C TYR A 111 -11.36 -6.78 -1.67
N GLN A 112 -10.58 -7.22 -0.68
CA GLN A 112 -10.57 -6.70 0.68
C GLN A 112 -10.20 -5.21 0.73
N PHE A 113 -9.63 -4.64 -0.32
CA PHE A 113 -9.40 -3.20 -0.44
C PHE A 113 -10.70 -2.38 -0.37
N ARG A 114 -11.87 -2.99 -0.65
CA ARG A 114 -13.19 -2.38 -0.40
C ARG A 114 -13.39 -1.90 1.05
N ASN A 115 -12.66 -2.49 2.00
CA ASN A 115 -12.71 -2.13 3.42
C ASN A 115 -11.95 -0.82 3.73
N LEU A 116 -11.11 -0.33 2.82
CA LEU A 116 -10.24 0.82 3.02
C LEU A 116 -10.99 2.15 2.78
N ARG A 117 -12.12 2.32 3.47
CA ARG A 117 -13.09 3.42 3.28
C ARG A 117 -12.54 4.82 3.58
N LYS A 118 -11.37 4.92 4.20
CA LYS A 118 -10.71 6.19 4.58
C LYS A 118 -9.59 6.61 3.62
N VAL A 119 -9.29 5.79 2.62
CA VAL A 119 -8.22 6.05 1.65
C VAL A 119 -8.62 7.20 0.73
N TRP A 120 -7.76 8.21 0.65
CA TRP A 120 -7.89 9.33 -0.29
C TRP A 120 -6.85 9.27 -1.40
N TYR A 121 -5.74 8.55 -1.19
CA TYR A 121 -4.67 8.32 -2.17
C TYR A 121 -4.39 6.82 -2.29
N LEU A 122 -4.61 6.27 -3.48
CA LEU A 122 -4.27 4.89 -3.82
C LEU A 122 -3.46 4.85 -5.10
N ASP A 123 -2.21 4.40 -5.00
CA ASP A 123 -1.34 4.21 -6.16
C ASP A 123 -0.80 2.78 -6.21
N LEU A 124 -1.22 2.06 -7.24
CA LEU A 124 -0.80 0.69 -7.54
C LEU A 124 -0.08 0.60 -8.88
N GLY A 125 0.20 1.74 -9.52
CA GLY A 125 0.80 1.81 -10.84
C GLY A 125 2.20 1.19 -10.88
N SER A 126 2.71 0.96 -12.09
CA SER A 126 4.03 0.39 -12.30
C SER A 126 4.27 -0.96 -11.59
N ASN A 127 3.30 -1.87 -11.68
CA ASN A 127 3.35 -3.24 -11.17
C ASN A 127 2.75 -4.23 -12.19
N TYR A 128 3.03 -5.53 -12.06
CA TYR A 128 2.56 -6.62 -12.94
C TYR A 128 1.18 -7.17 -12.50
N LEU A 129 0.31 -6.30 -12.01
CA LEU A 129 -1.01 -6.67 -11.50
C LEU A 129 -1.94 -7.09 -12.65
N VAL A 130 -2.82 -8.05 -12.37
CA VAL A 130 -3.88 -8.49 -13.28
C VAL A 130 -5.25 -8.01 -12.80
N ASN A 131 -6.24 -8.03 -13.70
CA ASN A 131 -7.59 -7.54 -13.39
C ASN A 131 -8.20 -8.33 -12.22
N PRO A 132 -8.70 -7.65 -11.19
CA PRO A 132 -9.54 -8.28 -10.20
C PRO A 132 -10.98 -8.41 -10.70
N ASP A 133 -11.80 -9.14 -9.96
CA ASP A 133 -13.25 -9.12 -10.10
C ASP A 133 -13.80 -7.81 -9.52
N TRP A 134 -13.95 -6.79 -10.38
CA TRP A 134 -14.41 -5.45 -9.99
C TRP A 134 -15.80 -5.45 -9.33
N SER A 135 -16.64 -6.47 -9.56
CA SER A 135 -17.97 -6.58 -8.93
C SER A 135 -17.91 -6.74 -7.41
N LYS A 136 -16.75 -7.18 -6.87
CA LYS A 136 -16.52 -7.32 -5.43
C LYS A 136 -16.09 -6.02 -4.75
N PHE A 137 -15.69 -5.03 -5.53
CA PHE A 137 -15.29 -3.72 -5.06
C PHE A 137 -16.52 -2.82 -4.91
N SER A 138 -16.38 -1.80 -4.09
CA SER A 138 -17.39 -0.78 -3.85
C SER A 138 -16.69 0.58 -3.84
N GLY A 139 -17.43 1.64 -4.15
CA GLY A 139 -16.91 3.01 -4.10
C GLY A 139 -16.11 3.33 -2.84
N MET A 140 -14.99 4.03 -3.03
CA MET A 140 -14.17 4.55 -1.95
C MET A 140 -14.54 6.03 -1.75
N PRO A 141 -15.36 6.37 -0.73
CA PRO A 141 -16.02 7.67 -0.65
C PRO A 141 -15.07 8.85 -0.43
N LEU A 142 -13.86 8.60 0.06
CA LEU A 142 -12.85 9.64 0.28
C LEU A 142 -11.77 9.65 -0.81
N LEU A 143 -11.84 8.77 -1.80
CA LEU A 143 -10.80 8.63 -2.82
C LEU A 143 -10.75 9.87 -3.68
N THR A 144 -9.58 10.52 -3.72
CA THR A 144 -9.32 11.73 -4.52
C THR A 144 -8.31 11.49 -5.62
N ARG A 145 -7.37 10.56 -5.41
CA ARG A 145 -6.35 10.17 -6.37
C ARG A 145 -6.28 8.66 -6.48
N LEU A 146 -6.47 8.16 -7.69
CA LEU A 146 -6.31 6.76 -8.04
C LEU A 146 -5.34 6.62 -9.21
N SER A 147 -4.34 5.77 -9.04
CA SER A 147 -3.44 5.36 -10.10
C SER A 147 -3.41 3.84 -10.20
N LEU A 148 -3.76 3.33 -11.38
CA LEU A 148 -3.71 1.92 -11.76
C LEU A 148 -2.90 1.78 -13.07
N SER A 149 -1.95 2.67 -13.35
CA SER A 149 -1.23 2.71 -14.62
C SER A 149 -0.21 1.59 -14.77
N TYR A 150 -0.40 0.63 -15.68
CA TYR A 150 0.66 -0.30 -16.17
C TYR A 150 0.20 -1.28 -17.27
N LYS A 151 1.15 -1.89 -18.00
CA LYS A 151 0.98 -2.58 -19.31
C LYS A 151 0.18 -3.87 -19.39
N GLU A 152 -0.51 -4.32 -18.34
CA GLU A 152 -1.17 -5.64 -18.34
C GLU A 152 -2.65 -5.68 -17.93
N LEU A 153 -3.27 -4.59 -17.45
CA LEU A 153 -4.73 -4.63 -17.19
C LEU A 153 -5.51 -4.62 -18.51
N THR A 154 -6.12 -5.75 -18.85
CA THR A 154 -6.68 -6.05 -20.18
C THR A 154 -8.20 -5.96 -20.30
N SER A 155 -8.95 -6.08 -19.19
CA SER A 155 -10.40 -6.27 -19.24
C SER A 155 -11.13 -5.59 -18.08
N GLY A 156 -12.25 -4.97 -18.43
CA GLY A 156 -13.19 -4.36 -17.49
C GLY A 156 -12.73 -3.02 -16.96
N PHE A 157 -13.44 -1.96 -17.34
CA PHE A 157 -13.35 -0.68 -16.65
C PHE A 157 -13.64 -0.90 -15.14
N PRO A 158 -12.89 -0.28 -14.21
CA PRO A 158 -13.10 -0.48 -12.78
C PRO A 158 -14.38 0.23 -12.33
N GLY A 159 -15.53 -0.45 -12.42
CA GLY A 159 -16.85 0.15 -12.20
C GLY A 159 -17.04 0.81 -10.83
N PHE A 160 -16.32 0.37 -9.80
CA PHE A 160 -16.35 0.99 -8.47
C PHE A 160 -15.92 2.47 -8.47
N ILE A 161 -15.18 2.90 -9.49
CA ILE A 161 -14.73 4.30 -9.65
C ILE A 161 -15.91 5.24 -9.86
N LEU A 162 -17.01 4.76 -10.45
CA LEU A 162 -18.22 5.57 -10.66
C LEU A 162 -18.87 6.00 -9.34
N ASP A 163 -18.64 5.22 -8.28
CA ASP A 163 -19.10 5.50 -6.91
C ASP A 163 -18.06 6.28 -6.08
N CYS A 164 -16.94 6.70 -6.67
CA CYS A 164 -15.90 7.51 -6.03
C CYS A 164 -16.12 9.01 -6.31
N HIS A 165 -17.17 9.61 -5.72
CA HIS A 165 -17.59 10.99 -6.05
C HIS A 165 -16.57 12.10 -5.75
N ASN A 166 -15.52 11.82 -4.96
CA ASN A 166 -14.46 12.78 -4.65
C ASN A 166 -13.23 12.66 -5.55
N LEU A 167 -13.27 11.79 -6.57
CA LEU A 167 -12.11 11.51 -7.42
C LEU A 167 -11.77 12.73 -8.30
N THR A 168 -10.54 13.23 -8.15
CA THR A 168 -10.02 14.40 -8.88
C THR A 168 -8.88 14.03 -9.82
N TYR A 169 -8.27 12.86 -9.62
CA TYR A 169 -7.18 12.35 -10.43
C TYR A 169 -7.37 10.85 -10.64
N LEU A 170 -7.39 10.46 -11.91
CA LEU A 170 -7.51 9.08 -12.34
C LEU A 170 -6.44 8.80 -13.39
N ASP A 171 -5.50 7.92 -13.06
CA ASP A 171 -4.50 7.43 -14.01
C ASP A 171 -4.78 5.96 -14.33
N LEU A 172 -5.30 5.73 -15.53
CA LEU A 172 -5.46 4.41 -16.15
C LEU A 172 -4.52 4.25 -17.35
N SER A 173 -3.52 5.12 -17.50
CA SER A 173 -2.62 5.13 -18.65
C SER A 173 -1.82 3.84 -18.75
N LEU A 174 -1.30 3.57 -19.95
CA LEU A 174 -0.44 2.44 -20.23
C LEU A 174 -1.06 1.07 -19.90
N ASN A 175 -2.39 0.95 -19.77
CA ASN A 175 -3.10 -0.32 -19.66
C ASN A 175 -3.53 -0.84 -21.04
N LYS A 176 -4.07 -2.06 -21.07
CA LYS A 176 -4.70 -2.70 -22.24
C LYS A 176 -6.23 -2.72 -22.11
N PHE A 177 -6.83 -1.78 -21.36
CA PHE A 177 -8.28 -1.73 -21.16
C PHE A 177 -9.02 -1.69 -22.50
N THR A 178 -10.05 -2.51 -22.62
CA THR A 178 -10.95 -2.58 -23.77
C THR A 178 -12.39 -2.41 -23.31
N GLY A 179 -13.26 -1.97 -24.21
CA GLY A 179 -14.68 -1.68 -23.91
C GLY A 179 -14.97 -0.19 -23.72
N PRO A 180 -16.25 0.18 -23.50
CA PRO A 180 -16.65 1.56 -23.32
C PRO A 180 -16.14 2.10 -21.98
N ILE A 181 -15.68 3.35 -22.00
CA ILE A 181 -15.49 4.15 -20.79
C ILE A 181 -16.88 4.71 -20.43
N PRO A 182 -17.43 4.38 -19.24
CA PRO A 182 -18.74 4.89 -18.81
C PRO A 182 -18.75 6.40 -18.56
#